data_AF-A0A950R473-F1
#
_entry.id   AF-A0A950R473-F1
#
_cell.length_a   1.000
_cell.length_b   1.000
_cell.length_c   1.000
_cell.angle_alpha   90.00
_cell.angle_beta   90.00
_cell.angle_gamma   90.00
#
_symmetry.space_group_name_H-M   'P 1'
#
loop_
_entity.id
_entity.type
_entity.pdbx_description
1 polymer ?
#
loop_
_entity_poly.entity_id
_entity_poly.type
_entity_poly.pdbx_seq_one_letter_code
_entity_poly.pdbx_strand_id
1 'polypeptide(L)'
;MPLNDRLVAAAGSVRFASAADILTFFQTATNAHFVDWFNASCAQKANWASKIVGSSDGVKTRFAAMWDRIPLMFDTPNINLLQFSTLMSVIINEAGADLLPCAELCGRAQYPGLAYAFSAIPGVKRSYNSAPLNKLAGDLFFDDADFWSAHGTRPAADLVRASPSLHDEWNGSSYPQQFPTSLDPAISGFIQQGDFFKFRGRGFIQVTWRANYKKLVQFVQSCQSGNGTILGYKAAWTGMDPDVVCTISSNEDWDALFQQSDFIIPCRAIGIHNQTCGNYLALAQDLSTLTALNGTPGSFYYAGWRINGAAGYASLLSQRVVQVLETLAYAG
;
A
#
# COMPACT_ATOMS: atom_id res chain seq x y z
N MET A 1 -24.90 7.01 17.12
CA MET A 1 -26.22 6.45 16.75
C MET A 1 -25.96 5.23 15.88
N PRO A 2 -26.76 4.13 15.88
CA PRO A 2 -26.51 3.03 14.96
C PRO A 2 -26.54 3.51 13.51
N LEU A 3 -25.71 2.93 12.64
CA LEU A 3 -25.66 3.29 11.22
C LEU A 3 -27.03 3.04 10.60
N ASN A 4 -27.59 4.08 9.99
CA ASN A 4 -28.92 4.09 9.38
C ASN A 4 -28.89 4.92 8.10
N ASP A 5 -29.98 4.88 7.32
CA ASP A 5 -30.07 5.60 6.03
C ASP A 5 -29.82 7.10 6.17
N ARG A 6 -30.28 7.73 7.26
CA ARG A 6 -30.06 9.16 7.50
C ARG A 6 -28.57 9.47 7.70
N LEU A 7 -27.86 8.67 8.49
CA LEU A 7 -26.43 8.85 8.71
C LEU A 7 -25.63 8.56 7.43
N VAL A 8 -26.01 7.53 6.68
CA VAL A 8 -25.40 7.22 5.38
C VAL A 8 -25.58 8.39 4.41
N ALA A 9 -26.79 8.92 4.26
CA ALA A 9 -27.07 10.05 3.38
C ALA A 9 -26.31 11.31 3.82
N ALA A 10 -26.24 11.58 5.12
CA ALA A 10 -25.47 12.72 5.66
C ALA A 10 -23.96 12.55 5.40
N ALA A 11 -23.39 11.38 5.67
CA ALA A 11 -21.97 11.10 5.39
C ALA A 11 -21.66 11.14 3.88
N GLY A 12 -22.60 10.66 3.06
CA GLY A 12 -22.52 10.67 1.60
C GLY A 12 -22.66 12.06 0.97
N SER A 13 -23.19 13.06 1.69
CA SER A 13 -23.35 14.44 1.20
C SER A 13 -22.17 15.36 1.54
N VAL A 14 -21.37 15.01 2.55
CA VAL A 14 -20.12 15.74 2.88
C VAL A 14 -19.16 15.70 1.69
N ARG A 15 -18.45 16.80 1.44
CA ARG A 15 -17.43 16.90 0.38
C ARG A 15 -16.12 17.40 0.97
N PHE A 16 -15.04 16.69 0.64
CA PHE A 16 -13.67 17.05 0.99
C PHE A 16 -12.85 17.15 -0.28
N ALA A 17 -12.19 18.29 -0.50
CA ALA A 17 -11.21 18.52 -1.55
C ALA A 17 -9.77 18.50 -1.02
N SER A 18 -9.60 18.71 0.30
CA SER A 18 -8.31 18.90 0.95
C SER A 18 -8.30 18.36 2.38
N ALA A 19 -7.12 18.34 3.01
CA ALA A 19 -7.02 18.11 4.44
C ALA A 19 -7.73 19.19 5.26
N ALA A 20 -7.68 20.45 4.82
CA ALA A 20 -8.31 21.57 5.52
C ALA A 20 -9.83 21.38 5.66
N ASP A 21 -10.50 20.84 4.63
CA ASP A 21 -11.94 20.54 4.68
C ASP A 21 -12.24 19.46 5.71
N ILE A 22 -11.43 18.41 5.74
CA ILE A 22 -11.57 17.31 6.71
C ILE A 22 -11.38 17.84 8.13
N LEU A 23 -10.32 18.62 8.36
CA LEU A 23 -10.02 19.17 9.68
C LEU A 23 -11.11 20.15 10.15
N THR A 24 -11.63 20.99 9.25
CA THR A 24 -12.74 21.90 9.56
C THR A 24 -14.00 21.13 9.93
N PHE A 25 -14.30 20.05 9.20
CA PHE A 25 -15.43 19.18 9.50
C PHE A 25 -15.32 18.55 10.90
N PHE A 26 -14.18 17.94 11.24
CA PHE A 26 -13.98 17.35 12.56
C PHE A 26 -13.94 18.41 13.66
N GLN A 27 -13.31 19.57 13.43
CA GLN A 27 -13.33 20.67 14.39
C GLN A 27 -14.78 21.13 14.68
N THR A 28 -15.63 21.22 13.66
CA THR A 28 -17.02 21.63 13.82
C THR A 28 -17.84 20.54 14.53
N ALA A 29 -17.65 19.28 14.17
CA ALA A 29 -18.45 18.17 14.68
C ALA A 29 -18.03 17.68 16.07
N THR A 30 -16.76 17.88 16.45
CA THR A 30 -16.19 17.24 17.66
C THR A 30 -15.33 18.18 18.50
N ASN A 31 -15.12 19.42 18.05
CA ASN A 31 -14.20 20.38 18.64
C ASN A 31 -12.74 19.88 18.73
N ALA A 32 -12.34 18.98 17.82
CA ALA A 32 -11.00 18.42 17.82
C ALA A 32 -10.49 18.10 16.40
N HIS A 33 -9.17 18.03 16.26
CA HIS A 33 -8.50 17.46 15.10
C HIS A 33 -8.86 15.97 14.96
N PHE A 34 -8.99 15.44 13.73
CA PHE A 34 -9.35 14.04 13.49
C PHE A 34 -8.53 13.04 14.31
N VAL A 35 -7.20 13.16 14.28
CA VAL A 35 -6.27 12.29 15.03
C VAL A 35 -6.57 12.29 16.54
N ASP A 36 -6.78 13.47 17.12
CA ASP A 36 -7.03 13.59 18.57
C ASP A 36 -8.40 13.00 18.93
N TRP A 37 -9.43 13.32 18.12
CA TRP A 37 -10.76 12.76 18.26
C TRP A 37 -10.75 11.23 18.14
N PHE A 38 -10.12 10.68 17.10
CA PHE A 38 -10.04 9.23 16.90
C PHE A 38 -9.39 8.55 18.10
N ASN A 39 -8.29 9.11 18.61
CA ASN A 39 -7.60 8.55 19.76
C ASN A 39 -8.44 8.60 21.04
N ALA A 40 -9.14 9.70 21.28
CA ALA A 40 -9.98 9.85 22.47
C ALA A 40 -11.25 8.97 22.40
N SER A 41 -11.84 8.84 21.21
CA SER A 41 -13.18 8.29 21.04
C SER A 41 -13.20 6.85 20.52
N CYS A 42 -12.28 6.47 19.63
CA CYS A 42 -12.27 5.18 18.95
C CYS A 42 -11.08 4.27 19.30
N ALA A 43 -9.86 4.81 19.36
CA ALA A 43 -8.65 4.03 19.56
C ALA A 43 -8.73 3.19 20.85
N GLN A 44 -8.13 2.00 20.80
CA GLN A 44 -8.08 1.05 21.92
C GLN A 44 -9.47 0.63 22.47
N LYS A 45 -10.54 0.79 21.69
CA LYS A 45 -11.90 0.37 22.05
C LYS A 45 -12.51 -0.53 20.98
N ALA A 46 -13.21 -1.58 21.43
CA ALA A 46 -13.94 -2.52 20.56
C ALA A 46 -13.08 -2.99 19.36
N ASN A 47 -13.51 -2.71 18.13
CA ASN A 47 -12.83 -3.18 16.91
C ASN A 47 -11.45 -2.51 16.69
N TRP A 48 -11.13 -1.48 17.47
CA TRP A 48 -9.87 -0.75 17.47
C TRP A 48 -8.98 -1.05 18.69
N ALA A 49 -9.26 -2.11 19.46
CA ALA A 49 -8.59 -2.43 20.73
C ALA A 49 -7.03 -2.40 20.70
N SER A 50 -6.41 -2.72 19.56
CA SER A 50 -4.95 -2.76 19.40
C SER A 50 -4.38 -1.64 18.54
N LYS A 51 -5.15 -0.59 18.27
CA LYS A 51 -4.77 0.48 17.32
C LYS A 51 -4.88 1.85 17.97
N ILE A 52 -3.93 2.70 17.61
CA ILE A 52 -3.82 4.12 17.99
C ILE A 52 -3.09 4.86 16.87
N VAL A 53 -3.39 6.15 16.70
CA VAL A 53 -2.64 7.04 15.79
C VAL A 53 -1.70 7.90 16.62
N GLY A 54 -0.47 8.14 16.18
CA GLY A 54 0.42 9.07 16.88
C GLY A 54 -0.18 10.48 16.87
N SER A 55 -0.10 11.20 17.98
CA SER A 55 -0.75 12.52 18.13
C SER A 55 0.22 13.71 18.07
N SER A 56 1.49 13.48 17.72
CA SER A 56 2.47 14.56 17.59
C SER A 56 2.16 15.48 16.41
N ASP A 57 2.67 16.72 16.45
CA ASP A 57 2.51 17.69 15.36
C ASP A 57 3.07 17.17 14.03
N GLY A 58 4.12 16.35 14.10
CA GLY A 58 4.67 15.66 12.93
C GLY A 58 3.65 14.71 12.28
N VAL A 59 2.88 13.95 13.06
CA VAL A 59 1.83 13.07 12.52
C VAL A 59 0.67 13.87 11.94
N LYS A 60 0.26 14.96 12.61
CA LYS A 60 -0.81 15.84 12.11
C LYS A 60 -0.41 16.54 10.80
N THR A 61 0.85 16.95 10.69
CA THR A 61 1.41 17.50 9.44
C THR A 61 1.40 16.46 8.32
N ARG A 62 1.78 15.20 8.62
CA ARG A 62 1.73 14.10 7.64
C ARG A 62 0.31 13.75 7.22
N PHE A 63 -0.64 13.76 8.16
CA PHE A 63 -2.06 13.62 7.86
C PHE A 63 -2.51 14.66 6.83
N ALA A 64 -2.17 15.94 7.06
CA ALA A 64 -2.52 17.01 6.13
C ALA A 64 -1.87 16.82 4.74
N ALA A 65 -0.56 16.58 4.72
CA ALA A 65 0.19 16.37 3.48
C ALA A 65 -0.35 15.20 2.63
N MET A 66 -0.86 14.15 3.28
CA MET A 66 -1.49 13.02 2.59
C MET A 66 -2.88 13.37 2.07
N TRP A 67 -3.74 13.99 2.89
CA TRP A 67 -5.12 14.28 2.50
C TRP A 67 -5.26 15.48 1.54
N ASP A 68 -4.23 16.31 1.39
CA ASP A 68 -4.16 17.29 0.28
C ASP A 68 -3.93 16.63 -1.10
N ARG A 69 -3.82 15.29 -1.14
CA ARG A 69 -3.57 14.50 -2.36
C ARG A 69 -4.75 13.62 -2.74
N ILE A 70 -5.96 13.99 -2.33
CA ILE A 70 -7.21 13.30 -2.70
C ILE A 70 -7.28 12.94 -4.20
N PRO A 71 -6.97 13.84 -5.16
CA PRO A 71 -7.03 13.50 -6.58
C PRO A 71 -6.11 12.34 -6.98
N LEU A 72 -4.97 12.16 -6.31
CA LEU A 72 -4.04 11.06 -6.61
C LEU A 72 -4.55 9.72 -6.10
N MET A 73 -5.30 9.71 -4.98
CA MET A 73 -5.82 8.51 -4.33
C MET A 73 -7.16 8.03 -4.92
N PHE A 74 -7.98 8.95 -5.44
CA PHE A 74 -9.35 8.65 -5.87
C PHE A 74 -9.66 8.98 -7.34
N ASP A 75 -8.76 9.66 -8.06
CA ASP A 75 -8.98 10.17 -9.43
C ASP A 75 -10.20 11.10 -9.56
N THR A 76 -10.57 11.76 -8.47
CA THR A 76 -11.63 12.78 -8.38
C THR A 76 -11.14 13.94 -7.51
N PRO A 77 -11.55 15.19 -7.81
CA PRO A 77 -11.19 16.34 -6.98
C PRO A 77 -11.81 16.30 -5.58
N ASN A 78 -12.90 15.53 -5.38
CA ASN A 78 -13.62 15.49 -4.12
C ASN A 78 -13.99 14.07 -3.71
N ILE A 79 -13.99 13.82 -2.40
CA ILE A 79 -14.51 12.61 -1.77
C ILE A 79 -15.55 12.95 -0.70
N ASN A 80 -16.23 11.94 -0.17
CA ASN A 80 -17.16 12.08 0.95
C ASN A 80 -16.63 11.44 2.25
N LEU A 81 -17.42 11.58 3.33
CA LEU A 81 -17.05 11.06 4.65
C LEU A 81 -16.98 9.52 4.69
N LEU A 82 -17.78 8.83 3.87
CA LEU A 82 -17.73 7.37 3.76
C LEU A 82 -16.37 6.93 3.20
N GLN A 83 -15.95 7.55 2.09
CA GLN A 83 -14.67 7.29 1.44
C GLN A 83 -13.47 7.62 2.33
N PHE A 84 -13.50 8.79 2.98
CA PHE A 84 -12.49 9.18 3.97
C PHE A 84 -12.40 8.15 5.09
N SER A 85 -13.53 7.79 5.70
CA SER A 85 -13.57 6.87 6.85
C SER A 85 -13.08 5.47 6.47
N THR A 86 -13.43 4.98 5.27
CA THR A 86 -12.94 3.70 4.75
C THR A 86 -11.44 3.71 4.54
N LEU A 87 -10.91 4.66 3.77
CA LEU A 87 -9.47 4.68 3.48
C LEU A 87 -8.65 4.97 4.74
N MET A 88 -9.07 5.91 5.58
CA MET A 88 -8.36 6.18 6.84
C MET A 88 -8.36 4.95 7.75
N SER A 89 -9.46 4.18 7.78
CA SER A 89 -9.50 2.95 8.57
C SER A 89 -8.52 1.89 8.09
N VAL A 90 -8.34 1.78 6.77
CA VAL A 90 -7.29 0.93 6.17
C VAL A 90 -5.91 1.43 6.60
N ILE A 91 -5.63 2.72 6.45
CA ILE A 91 -4.31 3.30 6.75
C ILE A 91 -3.93 3.10 8.22
N ILE A 92 -4.87 3.31 9.16
CA ILE A 92 -4.63 3.05 10.59
C ILE A 92 -4.36 1.56 10.83
N ASN A 93 -4.99 0.67 10.06
CA ASN A 93 -4.71 -0.75 10.17
C ASN A 93 -3.33 -1.14 9.62
N GLU A 94 -2.97 -0.66 8.43
CA GLU A 94 -1.78 -1.08 7.66
C GLU A 94 -0.52 -0.32 8.02
N ALA A 95 -0.56 1.02 8.02
CA ALA A 95 0.60 1.89 8.22
C ALA A 95 0.83 2.27 9.70
N GLY A 96 -0.13 1.99 10.57
CA GLY A 96 -0.01 2.19 12.00
C GLY A 96 0.00 3.66 12.43
N ALA A 97 0.71 3.96 13.52
CA ALA A 97 0.58 5.21 14.26
C ALA A 97 1.17 6.44 13.55
N ASP A 98 2.23 6.28 12.77
CA ASP A 98 3.02 7.42 12.31
C ASP A 98 2.61 8.02 10.97
N LEU A 99 1.65 7.39 10.26
CA LEU A 99 1.21 7.81 8.92
C LEU A 99 2.38 8.01 7.95
N LEU A 100 3.30 7.04 7.94
CA LEU A 100 4.43 7.00 7.01
C LEU A 100 4.27 5.81 6.05
N PRO A 101 4.60 6.01 4.76
CA PRO A 101 4.70 4.89 3.84
C PRO A 101 5.91 4.03 4.20
N CYS A 102 5.70 2.74 4.39
CA CYS A 102 6.78 1.79 4.68
C CYS A 102 6.75 0.61 3.70
N ALA A 103 7.88 -0.08 3.58
CA ALA A 103 7.92 -1.37 2.93
C ALA A 103 7.50 -2.47 3.92
N GLU A 104 6.89 -3.51 3.39
CA GLU A 104 6.50 -4.70 4.12
C GLU A 104 7.72 -5.34 4.79
N LEU A 105 7.58 -5.64 6.08
CA LEU A 105 8.59 -6.38 6.82
C LEU A 105 8.61 -7.83 6.34
N CYS A 106 9.80 -8.33 6.04
CA CYS A 106 10.00 -9.70 5.58
C CYS A 106 10.73 -10.52 6.64
N GLY A 107 10.10 -11.61 7.08
CA GLY A 107 10.73 -12.57 7.98
C GLY A 107 9.78 -13.16 9.02
N ARG A 108 9.99 -14.43 9.31
CA ARG A 108 9.47 -15.14 10.50
C ARG A 108 10.37 -16.32 10.81
N ALA A 109 10.22 -16.93 11.99
CA ALA A 109 11.10 -18.00 12.48
C ALA A 109 11.42 -19.11 11.44
N GLN A 110 10.42 -19.59 10.69
CA GLN A 110 10.59 -20.65 9.68
C GLN A 110 10.91 -20.14 8.26
N TYR A 111 10.76 -18.84 8.02
CA TYR A 111 10.99 -18.20 6.71
C TYR A 111 11.68 -16.85 6.96
N PRO A 112 12.99 -16.84 7.29
CA PRO A 112 13.69 -15.61 7.62
C PRO A 112 13.91 -14.73 6.39
N GLY A 113 13.88 -13.41 6.58
CA GLY A 113 14.21 -12.40 5.58
C GLY A 113 13.65 -12.69 4.18
N LEU A 114 14.54 -12.82 3.18
CA LEU A 114 14.14 -13.01 1.77
C LEU A 114 13.31 -14.27 1.52
N ALA A 115 13.55 -15.33 2.30
CA ALA A 115 12.79 -16.57 2.16
C ALA A 115 11.30 -16.37 2.51
N TYR A 116 10.98 -15.37 3.35
CA TYR A 116 9.60 -14.95 3.59
C TYR A 116 8.97 -14.48 2.29
N ALA A 117 9.53 -13.44 1.65
CA ALA A 117 8.95 -12.87 0.44
C ALA A 117 8.83 -13.90 -0.69
N PHE A 118 9.88 -14.69 -0.90
CA PHE A 118 9.94 -15.69 -1.96
C PHE A 118 8.98 -16.87 -1.74
N SER A 119 8.97 -17.46 -0.55
CA SER A 119 8.28 -18.75 -0.37
C SER A 119 6.77 -18.61 -0.30
N ALA A 120 6.04 -19.61 -0.80
CA ALA A 120 4.63 -19.79 -0.44
C ALA A 120 4.56 -20.34 0.99
N ILE A 121 3.68 -19.78 1.82
CA ILE A 121 3.51 -20.18 3.22
C ILE A 121 2.06 -20.62 3.43
N PRO A 122 1.78 -21.93 3.59
CA PRO A 122 0.43 -22.45 3.72
C PRO A 122 -0.40 -21.73 4.78
N GLY A 123 -1.62 -21.30 4.41
CA GLY A 123 -2.55 -20.60 5.28
C GLY A 123 -2.15 -19.16 5.65
N VAL A 124 -1.03 -18.64 5.12
CA VAL A 124 -0.49 -17.33 5.49
C VAL A 124 -0.39 -16.42 4.26
N LYS A 125 0.36 -16.84 3.23
CA LYS A 125 0.53 -16.05 2.01
C LYS A 125 0.94 -16.89 0.82
N ARG A 126 0.72 -16.33 -0.37
CA ARG A 126 1.28 -16.83 -1.62
C ARG A 126 2.76 -16.40 -1.76
N SER A 127 3.47 -17.04 -2.68
CA SER A 127 4.80 -16.62 -3.09
C SER A 127 4.71 -15.32 -3.90
N TYR A 128 5.56 -14.33 -3.63
CA TYR A 128 5.69 -13.17 -4.52
C TYR A 128 6.42 -13.51 -5.82
N ASN A 129 7.01 -14.70 -5.95
CA ASN A 129 7.68 -15.16 -7.16
C ASN A 129 6.66 -15.72 -8.16
N SER A 130 5.77 -16.62 -7.74
CA SER A 130 5.00 -17.48 -8.67
C SER A 130 3.55 -17.06 -8.96
N ALA A 131 3.01 -16.02 -8.33
CA ALA A 131 1.66 -15.55 -8.65
C ALA A 131 1.44 -14.08 -8.34
N PRO A 132 0.68 -13.30 -9.14
CA PRO A 132 0.32 -13.51 -10.55
C PRO A 132 1.08 -12.58 -11.53
N LEU A 133 2.02 -11.76 -11.07
CA LEU A 133 2.37 -10.52 -11.79
C LEU A 133 3.83 -10.06 -11.67
N ASN A 134 4.75 -10.89 -11.19
CA ASN A 134 6.19 -10.59 -11.15
C ASN A 134 6.92 -11.42 -12.23
N LYS A 135 8.07 -10.92 -12.72
CA LYS A 135 9.00 -11.79 -13.45
C LYS A 135 9.57 -12.82 -12.46
N LEU A 136 9.71 -14.06 -12.90
CA LEU A 136 10.26 -15.10 -12.05
C LEU A 136 11.74 -14.83 -11.78
N ALA A 137 12.21 -15.19 -10.59
CA ALA A 137 13.59 -14.90 -10.21
C ALA A 137 14.60 -15.64 -11.08
N GLY A 138 14.32 -16.87 -11.52
CA GLY A 138 15.20 -17.60 -12.43
C GLY A 138 15.35 -16.86 -13.77
N ASP A 139 14.24 -16.47 -14.38
CA ASP A 139 14.25 -15.69 -15.63
C ASP A 139 15.07 -14.40 -15.47
N LEU A 140 14.91 -13.67 -14.36
CA LEU A 140 15.70 -12.46 -14.08
C LEU A 140 17.19 -12.76 -13.86
N PHE A 141 17.49 -13.82 -13.11
CA PHE A 141 18.84 -14.11 -12.65
C PHE A 141 19.70 -14.82 -13.68
N PHE A 142 19.11 -15.47 -14.68
CA PHE A 142 19.86 -16.24 -15.66
C PHE A 142 19.62 -15.79 -17.11
N ASP A 143 18.49 -15.15 -17.42
CA ASP A 143 18.12 -14.83 -18.82
C ASP A 143 18.01 -13.33 -19.12
N ASP A 144 17.80 -12.46 -18.11
CA ASP A 144 17.55 -11.03 -18.32
C ASP A 144 18.85 -10.19 -18.30
N ALA A 145 19.30 -9.78 -19.50
CA ALA A 145 20.52 -9.00 -19.67
C ALA A 145 20.44 -7.59 -19.05
N ASP A 146 19.26 -6.96 -19.07
CA ASP A 146 19.06 -5.64 -18.46
C ASP A 146 19.20 -5.73 -16.94
N PHE A 147 18.68 -6.81 -16.34
CA PHE A 147 18.83 -7.07 -14.91
C PHE A 147 20.30 -7.19 -14.52
N TRP A 148 21.09 -7.96 -15.28
CA TRP A 148 22.52 -8.13 -15.04
C TRP A 148 23.31 -6.84 -15.26
N SER A 149 22.97 -6.06 -16.28
CA SER A 149 23.62 -4.77 -16.53
C SER A 149 23.40 -3.80 -15.38
N ALA A 150 22.21 -3.80 -14.76
CA ALA A 150 21.87 -2.88 -13.67
C ALA A 150 22.38 -3.35 -12.31
N HIS A 151 22.35 -4.66 -12.05
CA HIS A 151 22.52 -5.20 -10.69
C HIS A 151 23.70 -6.13 -10.53
N GLY A 152 24.35 -6.56 -11.61
CA GLY A 152 25.35 -7.63 -11.62
C GLY A 152 26.63 -7.38 -10.82
N THR A 153 26.85 -6.16 -10.35
CA THR A 153 27.97 -5.80 -9.46
C THR A 153 27.61 -5.84 -7.97
N ARG A 154 26.35 -6.16 -7.64
CA ARG A 154 25.86 -6.19 -6.26
C ARG A 154 26.24 -7.51 -5.55
N PRO A 155 26.32 -7.51 -4.20
CA PRO A 155 26.62 -8.72 -3.44
C PRO A 155 25.66 -9.89 -3.75
N ALA A 156 26.20 -11.12 -3.70
CA ALA A 156 25.58 -12.38 -4.10
C ALA A 156 25.36 -12.60 -5.61
N ALA A 157 25.69 -11.64 -6.50
CA ALA A 157 25.57 -11.84 -7.94
C ALA A 157 26.44 -13.02 -8.43
N ASP A 158 27.73 -13.06 -8.05
CA ASP A 158 28.64 -14.14 -8.45
C ASP A 158 28.22 -15.51 -7.90
N LEU A 159 27.63 -15.56 -6.71
CA LEU A 159 27.09 -16.79 -6.11
C LEU A 159 25.94 -17.35 -6.96
N VAL A 160 25.03 -16.48 -7.41
CA VAL A 160 23.92 -16.87 -8.30
C VAL A 160 24.46 -17.33 -9.65
N ARG A 161 25.39 -16.57 -10.25
CA ARG A 161 26.03 -16.90 -11.54
C ARG A 161 26.76 -18.25 -11.51
N ALA A 162 27.39 -18.59 -10.39
CA ALA A 162 28.10 -19.85 -10.22
C ALA A 162 27.18 -21.08 -10.10
N SER A 163 25.85 -20.89 -10.03
CA SER A 163 24.87 -21.96 -9.81
C SER A 163 23.76 -22.01 -10.88
N PRO A 164 24.08 -22.12 -12.18
CA PRO A 164 23.09 -22.02 -13.27
C PRO A 164 22.06 -23.16 -13.27
N SER A 165 22.38 -24.32 -12.67
CA SER A 165 21.45 -25.44 -12.55
C SER A 165 20.23 -25.15 -11.66
N LEU A 166 20.22 -24.02 -10.95
CA LEU A 166 19.13 -23.63 -10.03
C LEU A 166 18.10 -22.71 -10.68
N HIS A 167 18.15 -22.52 -12.01
CA HIS A 167 17.17 -21.72 -12.75
C HIS A 167 15.72 -22.09 -12.36
N ASP A 168 15.36 -23.37 -12.47
CA ASP A 168 14.00 -23.83 -12.21
C ASP A 168 13.63 -23.76 -10.72
N GLU A 169 14.61 -23.91 -9.83
CA GLU A 169 14.40 -23.71 -8.39
C GLU A 169 14.08 -22.25 -8.07
N TRP A 170 14.79 -21.31 -8.70
CA TRP A 170 14.50 -19.88 -8.61
C TRP A 170 13.18 -19.48 -9.28
N ASN A 171 12.65 -20.29 -10.19
CA ASN A 171 11.29 -20.13 -10.74
C ASN A 171 10.21 -20.82 -9.87
N GLY A 172 10.62 -21.55 -8.83
CA GLY A 172 9.72 -22.21 -7.90
C GLY A 172 9.10 -21.29 -6.85
N SER A 173 8.47 -21.91 -5.84
CA SER A 173 7.84 -21.23 -4.71
C SER A 173 8.48 -21.56 -3.36
N SER A 174 9.68 -22.12 -3.37
CA SER A 174 10.47 -22.48 -2.19
C SER A 174 11.84 -21.83 -2.33
N TYR A 175 12.24 -21.02 -1.35
CA TYR A 175 13.53 -20.31 -1.42
C TYR A 175 14.71 -21.29 -1.46
N PRO A 176 15.64 -21.18 -2.43
CA PRO A 176 16.77 -22.11 -2.50
C PRO A 176 17.71 -21.97 -1.30
N GLN A 177 17.91 -23.05 -0.54
CA GLN A 177 18.47 -23.00 0.82
C GLN A 177 19.95 -22.59 0.89
N GLN A 178 20.71 -22.74 -0.20
CA GLN A 178 22.13 -22.36 -0.24
C GLN A 178 22.38 -20.85 -0.36
N PHE A 179 21.34 -20.02 -0.52
CA PHE A 179 21.49 -18.57 -0.65
C PHE A 179 21.21 -17.85 0.66
N PRO A 180 21.86 -16.70 0.90
CA PRO A 180 21.61 -15.92 2.11
C PRO A 180 20.16 -15.42 2.14
N THR A 181 19.55 -15.46 3.32
CA THR A 181 18.21 -14.88 3.55
C THR A 181 18.26 -13.48 4.16
N SER A 182 19.46 -12.95 4.44
CA SER A 182 19.68 -11.65 5.06
C SER A 182 18.98 -10.54 4.28
N LEU A 183 18.46 -9.53 4.99
CA LEU A 183 17.98 -8.27 4.41
C LEU A 183 19.08 -7.21 4.30
N ASP A 184 20.30 -7.52 4.73
CA ASP A 184 21.45 -6.64 4.54
C ASP A 184 21.88 -6.65 3.05
N PRO A 185 21.81 -5.50 2.34
CA PRO A 185 22.20 -5.42 0.94
C PRO A 185 23.69 -5.72 0.72
N ALA A 186 24.54 -5.61 1.75
CA ALA A 186 25.94 -6.02 1.69
C ALA A 186 26.11 -7.55 1.56
N ILE A 187 25.08 -8.33 1.88
CA ILE A 187 25.09 -9.80 1.82
C ILE A 187 24.28 -10.31 0.63
N SER A 188 23.08 -9.76 0.39
CA SER A 188 22.10 -10.30 -0.56
C SER A 188 21.64 -9.28 -1.62
N GLY A 189 22.40 -8.20 -1.80
CA GLY A 189 22.00 -7.03 -2.59
C GLY A 189 21.53 -7.31 -4.02
N PHE A 190 22.10 -8.29 -4.71
CA PHE A 190 21.64 -8.74 -6.03
C PHE A 190 20.26 -9.43 -5.97
N ILE A 191 20.12 -10.39 -5.06
CA ILE A 191 18.88 -11.17 -4.88
C ILE A 191 17.71 -10.26 -4.48
N GLN A 192 17.98 -9.23 -3.66
CA GLN A 192 16.97 -8.23 -3.27
C GLN A 192 16.36 -7.46 -4.46
N GLN A 193 17.03 -7.40 -5.61
CA GLN A 193 16.51 -6.69 -6.78
C GLN A 193 15.51 -7.51 -7.59
N GLY A 194 15.41 -8.82 -7.32
CA GLY A 194 14.40 -9.69 -7.90
C GLY A 194 12.99 -9.19 -7.57
N ASP A 195 12.07 -9.33 -8.53
CA ASP A 195 10.72 -8.78 -8.42
C ASP A 195 9.97 -9.28 -7.17
N PHE A 196 10.22 -10.53 -6.74
CA PHE A 196 9.61 -11.12 -5.55
C PHE A 196 9.87 -10.32 -4.27
N PHE A 197 10.99 -9.58 -4.18
CA PHE A 197 11.34 -8.76 -3.02
C PHE A 197 11.20 -7.27 -3.33
N LYS A 198 11.67 -6.81 -4.49
CA LYS A 198 11.62 -5.39 -4.88
C LYS A 198 10.19 -4.85 -4.93
N PHE A 199 9.24 -5.68 -5.40
CA PHE A 199 7.81 -5.35 -5.52
C PHE A 199 6.93 -6.01 -4.44
N ARG A 200 7.52 -6.27 -3.27
CA ARG A 200 6.75 -6.53 -2.03
C ARG A 200 5.91 -5.31 -1.64
N GLY A 201 5.01 -5.48 -0.67
CA GLY A 201 4.10 -4.42 -0.27
C GLY A 201 4.84 -3.13 0.12
N ARG A 202 4.42 -1.98 -0.44
CA ARG A 202 4.97 -0.67 -0.05
C ARG A 202 3.90 0.40 0.00
N GLY A 203 4.07 1.38 0.88
CA GLY A 203 3.18 2.53 1.02
C GLY A 203 2.08 2.31 2.06
N PHE A 204 1.05 3.14 2.03
CA PHE A 204 0.02 3.16 3.08
C PHE A 204 -0.92 1.95 3.08
N ILE A 205 -1.07 1.28 1.94
CA ILE A 205 -1.97 0.13 1.77
C ILE A 205 -1.28 -1.08 1.12
N GLN A 206 0.06 -1.12 1.20
CA GLN A 206 0.90 -2.21 0.68
C GLN A 206 0.71 -2.51 -0.82
N VAL A 207 1.05 -1.55 -1.70
CA VAL A 207 1.07 -1.81 -3.15
C VAL A 207 2.15 -2.83 -3.48
N THR A 208 1.70 -3.92 -4.10
CA THR A 208 2.49 -5.10 -4.50
C THR A 208 2.48 -5.24 -6.02
N TRP A 209 3.38 -6.09 -6.53
CA TRP A 209 3.42 -6.61 -7.91
C TRP A 209 3.94 -5.66 -8.99
N ARG A 210 4.84 -6.17 -9.85
CA ARG A 210 5.43 -5.44 -10.99
C ARG A 210 4.39 -4.71 -11.82
N ALA A 211 3.24 -5.32 -12.12
CA ALA A 211 2.20 -4.67 -12.93
C ALA A 211 1.70 -3.34 -12.34
N ASN A 212 1.62 -3.21 -11.02
CA ASN A 212 1.26 -1.94 -10.37
C ASN A 212 2.43 -0.96 -10.39
N TYR A 213 3.65 -1.46 -10.19
CA TYR A 213 4.87 -0.64 -10.27
C TYR A 213 5.12 -0.12 -11.70
N LYS A 214 4.77 -0.86 -12.76
CA LYS A 214 4.78 -0.37 -14.16
C LYS A 214 3.88 0.85 -14.33
N LYS A 215 2.69 0.84 -13.73
CA LYS A 215 1.78 2.00 -13.73
C LYS A 215 2.37 3.17 -12.95
N LEU A 216 3.12 2.90 -11.87
CA LEU A 216 3.87 3.94 -11.15
C LEU A 216 5.02 4.51 -11.99
N VAL A 217 5.75 3.68 -12.75
CA VAL A 217 6.77 4.17 -13.70
C VAL A 217 6.13 5.11 -14.72
N GLN A 218 5.04 4.69 -15.36
CA GLN A 218 4.29 5.53 -16.32
C GLN A 218 3.85 6.86 -15.69
N PHE A 219 3.40 6.81 -14.43
CA PHE A 219 3.09 8.02 -13.68
C PHE A 219 4.33 8.89 -13.46
N VAL A 220 5.46 8.35 -12.99
CA VAL A 220 6.72 9.11 -12.79
C VAL A 220 7.17 9.77 -14.10
N GLN A 221 7.14 9.04 -15.22
CA GLN A 221 7.52 9.53 -16.54
C GLN A 221 6.64 10.70 -17.02
N SER A 222 5.36 10.73 -16.64
CA SER A 222 4.40 11.76 -17.07
C SER A 222 4.14 12.86 -16.03
N CYS A 223 4.51 12.64 -14.77
CA CYS A 223 4.22 13.52 -13.65
C CYS A 223 4.81 14.93 -13.85
N GLN A 224 4.02 15.95 -13.53
CA GLN A 224 4.42 17.38 -13.62
C GLN A 224 4.78 17.97 -12.24
N SER A 225 5.19 17.11 -11.29
CA SER A 225 5.58 17.54 -9.96
C SER A 225 6.91 18.30 -9.97
N GLY A 226 7.06 19.30 -9.09
CA GLY A 226 8.32 19.97 -8.79
C GLY A 226 9.21 19.24 -7.77
N ASN A 227 8.78 18.08 -7.25
CA ASN A 227 9.56 17.31 -6.28
C ASN A 227 10.85 16.74 -6.91
N GLY A 228 12.01 17.05 -6.31
CA GLY A 228 13.33 16.72 -6.86
C GLY A 228 13.56 15.22 -7.05
N THR A 229 13.06 14.37 -6.15
CA THR A 229 13.18 12.91 -6.25
C THR A 229 12.44 12.39 -7.48
N ILE A 230 11.19 12.82 -7.70
CA ILE A 230 10.42 12.43 -8.89
C ILE A 230 11.10 12.95 -10.16
N LEU A 231 11.56 14.20 -10.17
CA LEU A 231 12.23 14.78 -11.33
C LEU A 231 13.52 14.02 -11.70
N GLY A 232 14.29 13.59 -10.71
CA GLY A 232 15.48 12.76 -10.92
C GLY A 232 15.15 11.44 -11.61
N TYR A 233 14.18 10.68 -11.08
CA TYR A 233 13.77 9.42 -11.70
C TYR A 233 13.06 9.63 -13.04
N LYS A 234 12.26 10.68 -13.20
CA LYS A 234 11.65 11.03 -14.49
C LYS A 234 12.73 11.27 -15.54
N ALA A 235 13.77 12.06 -15.24
CA ALA A 235 14.87 12.29 -16.16
C ALA A 235 15.61 11.00 -16.51
N ALA A 236 15.88 10.16 -15.51
CA ALA A 236 16.56 8.88 -15.70
C ALA A 236 15.74 7.86 -16.52
N TRP A 237 14.40 7.89 -16.42
CA TRP A 237 13.51 6.90 -17.04
C TRP A 237 12.81 7.40 -18.30
N THR A 238 13.02 8.66 -18.71
CA THR A 238 12.37 9.23 -19.89
C THR A 238 12.76 8.46 -21.15
N GLY A 239 11.77 8.09 -21.95
CA GLY A 239 11.97 7.35 -23.20
C GLY A 239 12.21 5.84 -23.03
N MET A 240 12.32 5.33 -21.80
CA MET A 240 12.45 3.90 -21.53
C MET A 240 11.08 3.21 -21.46
N ASP A 241 11.02 1.95 -21.89
CA ASP A 241 9.85 1.12 -21.69
C ASP A 241 9.61 0.90 -20.17
N PRO A 242 8.37 1.08 -19.66
CA PRO A 242 8.09 0.92 -18.24
C PRO A 242 8.42 -0.46 -17.67
N ASP A 243 8.35 -1.52 -18.47
CA ASP A 243 8.80 -2.85 -18.04
C ASP A 243 10.32 -2.89 -17.88
N VAL A 244 11.08 -2.34 -18.82
CA VAL A 244 12.55 -2.26 -18.70
C VAL A 244 12.93 -1.48 -17.44
N VAL A 245 12.27 -0.35 -17.16
CA VAL A 245 12.47 0.41 -15.92
C VAL A 245 12.21 -0.44 -14.67
N CYS A 246 11.14 -1.25 -14.66
CA CYS A 246 10.89 -2.17 -13.56
C CYS A 246 12.00 -3.23 -13.41
N THR A 247 12.66 -3.66 -14.49
CA THR A 247 13.84 -4.53 -14.41
C THR A 247 15.04 -3.79 -13.80
N ILE A 248 15.43 -2.64 -14.36
CA ILE A 248 16.68 -1.96 -14.01
C ILE A 248 16.60 -1.14 -12.71
N SER A 249 15.40 -0.71 -12.29
CA SER A 249 15.23 -0.01 -11.02
C SER A 249 15.63 -0.87 -9.84
N SER A 250 16.11 -0.21 -8.80
CA SER A 250 16.53 -0.84 -7.55
C SER A 250 15.44 -0.79 -6.48
N ASN A 251 15.55 -1.64 -5.45
CA ASN A 251 14.73 -1.56 -4.25
C ASN A 251 14.87 -0.19 -3.57
N GLU A 252 16.08 0.38 -3.60
CA GLU A 252 16.38 1.69 -3.03
C GLU A 252 15.68 2.81 -3.80
N ASP A 253 15.53 2.69 -5.12
CA ASP A 253 14.81 3.67 -5.94
C ASP A 253 13.35 3.79 -5.49
N TRP A 254 12.73 2.65 -5.22
CA TRP A 254 11.35 2.58 -4.75
C TRP A 254 11.20 3.07 -3.32
N ASP A 255 12.17 2.80 -2.45
CA ASP A 255 12.17 3.36 -1.10
C ASP A 255 12.29 4.89 -1.14
N ALA A 256 13.18 5.43 -1.97
CA ALA A 256 13.30 6.88 -2.19
C ALA A 256 12.01 7.49 -2.76
N LEU A 257 11.42 6.89 -3.80
CA LEU A 257 10.17 7.37 -4.39
C LEU A 257 9.03 7.37 -3.38
N PHE A 258 8.90 6.34 -2.53
CA PHE A 258 7.81 6.30 -1.56
C PHE A 258 8.03 7.23 -0.37
N GLN A 259 9.28 7.43 0.07
CA GLN A 259 9.60 8.19 1.28
C GLN A 259 9.91 9.67 1.03
N GLN A 260 10.40 10.03 -0.15
CA GLN A 260 10.96 11.36 -0.44
C GLN A 260 10.20 12.13 -1.54
N SER A 261 9.03 11.64 -1.94
CA SER A 261 8.19 12.27 -2.98
C SER A 261 7.12 13.21 -2.44
N ASP A 262 7.26 13.70 -1.20
CA ASP A 262 6.23 14.47 -0.49
C ASP A 262 4.87 13.78 -0.56
N PHE A 263 4.84 12.45 -0.39
CA PHE A 263 3.68 11.58 -0.53
C PHE A 263 3.00 11.49 -1.91
N ILE A 264 3.56 12.06 -2.97
CA ILE A 264 2.95 11.98 -4.31
C ILE A 264 2.85 10.52 -4.77
N ILE A 265 3.95 9.78 -4.69
CA ILE A 265 4.02 8.38 -5.11
C ILE A 265 3.16 7.46 -4.23
N PRO A 266 3.26 7.46 -2.89
CA PRO A 266 2.42 6.58 -2.07
C PRO A 266 0.92 6.90 -2.19
N CYS A 267 0.52 8.17 -2.39
CA CYS A 267 -0.88 8.51 -2.65
C CYS A 267 -1.33 8.01 -4.03
N ARG A 268 -0.51 8.17 -5.07
CA ARG A 268 -0.82 7.62 -6.40
C ARG A 268 -0.90 6.09 -6.38
N ALA A 269 -0.06 5.45 -5.57
CA ALA A 269 -0.07 4.01 -5.39
C ALA A 269 -1.43 3.53 -4.85
N ILE A 270 -2.07 4.26 -3.92
CA ILE A 270 -3.43 3.98 -3.47
C ILE A 270 -4.42 4.00 -4.64
N GLY A 271 -4.39 5.05 -5.47
CA GLY A 271 -5.29 5.17 -6.62
C GLY A 271 -5.11 4.04 -7.64
N ILE A 272 -3.86 3.70 -7.98
CA ILE A 272 -3.56 2.57 -8.86
C ILE A 272 -4.09 1.27 -8.28
N HIS A 273 -3.82 1.00 -7.00
CA HIS A 273 -4.27 -0.22 -6.34
C HIS A 273 -5.80 -0.30 -6.29
N ASN A 274 -6.48 0.81 -5.99
CA ASN A 274 -7.93 0.92 -6.06
C ASN A 274 -8.47 0.49 -7.43
N GLN A 275 -7.93 1.07 -8.51
CA GLN A 275 -8.34 0.74 -9.87
C GLN A 275 -8.08 -0.72 -10.24
N THR A 276 -6.90 -1.24 -9.92
CA THR A 276 -6.50 -2.62 -10.27
C THR A 276 -7.27 -3.65 -9.47
N CYS A 277 -7.69 -3.29 -8.26
CA CYS A 277 -8.41 -4.15 -7.35
C CYS A 277 -9.92 -3.83 -7.36
N GLY A 278 -10.48 -3.45 -8.51
CA GLY A 278 -11.94 -3.42 -8.73
C GLY A 278 -12.65 -2.18 -8.21
N ASN A 279 -11.96 -1.04 -8.12
CA ASN A 279 -12.50 0.25 -7.68
C ASN A 279 -13.18 0.18 -6.31
N TYR A 280 -12.53 -0.44 -5.34
CA TYR A 280 -13.12 -0.72 -4.03
C TYR A 280 -13.39 0.53 -3.17
N LEU A 281 -12.87 1.71 -3.53
CA LEU A 281 -13.21 3.01 -2.93
C LEU A 281 -14.41 3.71 -3.59
N ALA A 282 -15.00 3.13 -4.65
CA ALA A 282 -16.26 3.58 -5.21
C ALA A 282 -17.43 3.03 -4.38
N LEU A 283 -17.63 3.65 -3.22
CA LEU A 283 -18.63 3.21 -2.23
C LEU A 283 -20.06 3.55 -2.66
N ALA A 284 -20.99 2.68 -2.31
CA ALA A 284 -22.41 2.94 -2.45
C ALA A 284 -22.88 4.05 -1.49
N GLN A 285 -24.09 4.57 -1.70
CA GLN A 285 -24.69 5.61 -0.85
C GLN A 285 -26.01 5.15 -0.20
N ASP A 286 -26.32 3.86 -0.25
CA ASP A 286 -27.43 3.26 0.46
C ASP A 286 -26.92 2.28 1.52
N LEU A 287 -27.63 2.20 2.65
CA LEU A 287 -27.22 1.40 3.80
C LEU A 287 -27.10 -0.10 3.46
N SER A 288 -28.03 -0.62 2.65
CA SER A 288 -28.12 -2.04 2.34
C SER A 288 -26.89 -2.55 1.58
N THR A 289 -26.42 -1.78 0.60
CA THR A 289 -25.21 -2.10 -0.16
C THR A 289 -23.96 -1.87 0.67
N LEU A 290 -23.87 -0.73 1.37
CA LEU A 290 -22.69 -0.37 2.18
C LEU A 290 -22.33 -1.42 3.23
N THR A 291 -23.36 -2.03 3.85
CA THR A 291 -23.19 -2.98 4.96
C THR A 291 -23.18 -4.44 4.51
N ALA A 292 -23.30 -4.72 3.21
CA ALA A 292 -23.28 -6.08 2.68
C ALA A 292 -21.95 -6.81 2.97
N LEU A 293 -22.03 -8.00 3.58
CA LEU A 293 -20.89 -8.82 4.05
C LEU A 293 -20.48 -9.94 3.07
N ASN A 294 -20.95 -9.89 1.83
CA ASN A 294 -20.79 -10.93 0.81
C ASN A 294 -19.96 -10.49 -0.40
N GLY A 295 -19.15 -9.43 -0.25
CA GLY A 295 -18.29 -8.92 -1.34
C GLY A 295 -19.05 -8.16 -2.43
N THR A 296 -20.24 -7.62 -2.14
CA THR A 296 -20.94 -6.71 -3.05
C THR A 296 -20.09 -5.45 -3.32
N PRO A 297 -19.77 -5.11 -4.58
CA PRO A 297 -19.07 -3.89 -4.92
C PRO A 297 -19.73 -2.65 -4.30
N GLY A 298 -18.90 -1.75 -3.78
CA GLY A 298 -19.36 -0.55 -3.07
C GLY A 298 -19.62 -0.74 -1.57
N SER A 299 -19.50 -1.95 -1.03
CA SER A 299 -19.59 -2.19 0.42
C SER A 299 -18.25 -2.00 1.14
N PHE A 300 -18.28 -1.70 2.44
CA PHE A 300 -17.05 -1.64 3.26
C PHE A 300 -16.35 -3.00 3.34
N TYR A 301 -17.11 -4.08 3.33
CA TYR A 301 -16.57 -5.44 3.27
C TYR A 301 -15.79 -5.65 1.96
N TYR A 302 -16.36 -5.23 0.82
CA TYR A 302 -15.67 -5.34 -0.46
C TYR A 302 -14.34 -4.59 -0.48
N ALA A 303 -14.29 -3.39 0.10
CA ALA A 303 -13.04 -2.66 0.31
C ALA A 303 -11.99 -3.50 1.04
N GLY A 304 -12.34 -4.08 2.19
CA GLY A 304 -11.37 -4.88 2.94
C GLY A 304 -10.98 -6.17 2.22
N TRP A 305 -11.93 -6.83 1.55
CA TRP A 305 -11.68 -8.04 0.78
C TRP A 305 -10.72 -7.78 -0.39
N ARG A 306 -10.89 -6.68 -1.13
CA ARG A 306 -10.03 -6.36 -2.28
C ARG A 306 -8.63 -5.88 -1.88
N ILE A 307 -8.45 -5.41 -0.66
CA ILE A 307 -7.14 -5.00 -0.13
C ILE A 307 -6.34 -6.20 0.39
N ASN A 308 -6.94 -7.02 1.26
CA ASN A 308 -6.21 -8.08 1.95
C ASN A 308 -6.48 -9.50 1.40
N GLY A 309 -7.64 -9.71 0.76
CA GLY A 309 -8.05 -11.02 0.23
C GLY A 309 -8.59 -12.00 1.28
N ALA A 310 -8.70 -11.60 2.56
CA ALA A 310 -9.20 -12.45 3.64
C ALA A 310 -10.55 -11.97 4.19
N ALA A 311 -11.46 -12.90 4.46
CA ALA A 311 -12.82 -12.60 4.91
C ALA A 311 -12.84 -11.99 6.31
N GLY A 312 -11.97 -12.47 7.21
CA GLY A 312 -11.83 -11.91 8.56
C GLY A 312 -11.37 -10.46 8.55
N TYR A 313 -10.43 -10.12 7.66
CA TYR A 313 -10.00 -8.73 7.46
C TYR A 313 -11.14 -7.86 6.94
N ALA A 314 -11.86 -8.35 5.91
CA ALA A 314 -12.99 -7.64 5.30
C ALA A 314 -14.09 -7.30 6.32
N SER A 315 -14.47 -8.28 7.15
CA SER A 315 -15.43 -8.08 8.24
C SER A 315 -14.94 -7.05 9.26
N LEU A 316 -13.68 -7.15 9.70
CA LEU A 316 -13.11 -6.25 10.69
C LEU A 316 -13.03 -4.80 10.16
N LEU A 317 -12.62 -4.61 8.90
CA LEU A 317 -12.61 -3.28 8.29
C LEU A 317 -14.02 -2.70 8.25
N SER A 318 -15.02 -3.47 7.80
CA SER A 318 -16.41 -3.03 7.77
C SER A 318 -16.90 -2.53 9.13
N GLN A 319 -16.67 -3.33 10.18
CA GLN A 319 -17.03 -2.99 11.56
C GLN A 319 -16.31 -1.74 12.08
N ARG A 320 -15.04 -1.55 11.69
CA ARG A 320 -14.25 -0.37 12.05
C ARG A 320 -14.76 0.91 11.42
N VAL A 321 -15.12 0.87 10.14
CA VAL A 321 -15.69 2.02 9.44
C VAL A 321 -17.04 2.40 10.04
N VAL A 322 -17.90 1.40 10.30
CA VAL A 322 -19.18 1.62 11.00
C VAL A 322 -18.94 2.26 12.37
N GLN A 323 -18.03 1.72 13.18
CA GLN A 323 -17.73 2.27 14.51
C GLN A 323 -17.28 3.74 14.44
N VAL A 324 -16.44 4.12 13.46
CA VAL A 324 -16.01 5.52 13.25
C VAL A 324 -17.22 6.42 12.96
N LEU A 325 -18.08 6.03 12.01
CA LEU A 325 -19.25 6.82 11.61
C LEU A 325 -20.27 6.96 12.75
N GLU A 326 -20.56 5.88 13.47
CA GLU A 326 -21.52 5.88 14.57
C GLU A 326 -21.02 6.69 15.78
N THR A 327 -19.71 6.63 16.06
CA THR A 327 -19.06 7.40 17.14
C THR A 327 -19.09 8.89 16.82
N LEU A 328 -18.81 9.27 15.57
CA LEU A 328 -18.86 10.66 15.13
C LEU A 328 -20.29 11.21 15.22
N ALA A 329 -21.29 10.41 14.86
CA ALA A 329 -22.70 10.80 14.97
C ALA A 329 -23.22 10.93 16.41
N TYR A 330 -22.46 10.54 17.43
CA TYR A 330 -22.76 10.82 18.84
C TYR A 330 -22.03 12.05 19.38
N ALA A 331 -21.08 12.62 18.62
CA ALA A 331 -20.30 13.78 19.05
C ALA A 331 -20.95 15.13 18.70
N GLY A 332 -21.81 15.15 17.68
CA GLY A 332 -22.67 16.29 17.29
C GLY A 332 -24.10 16.07 17.71
#